data_AF-A0A1J0LVJ9-F1
#
_entry.id   AF-A0A1J0LVJ9-F1
#
_cell.length_a   1.000
_cell.length_b   1.000
_cell.length_c   1.000
_cell.angle_alpha   90.00
_cell.angle_beta   90.00
_cell.angle_gamma   90.00
#
_symmetry.space_group_name_H-M   'P 1'
#
loop_
_entity.id
_entity.type
_entity.pdbx_description
1 polymer ?
#
loop_
_entity_poly.entity_id
_entity_poly.type
_entity_poly.pdbx_seq_one_letter_code
_entity_poly.pdbx_strand_id
1 'polypeptide(L)'
;MDLALRFLPHAPGEYLLPLPQSLPGQEVAGVFLSQKPLEAYEARGTLWARFALREGEALELRFRLKSYPVRETPPWRRALLQEPPEAWPGILAHRGHKVERALGFLLSGRPHTWFLVDGAPLDPLLHQTLRENPAHLLPLGVVPDPGVYLGGHEGKRLLLLKAPWPGEESLLWQELRALRPDPLPPLRALAFASLGLSALGLPTGPWPYLPYLALLAFRQGPALKDLLRRSPRHALESLLFHAFALSVSLNPRPELGLGYLALFFWNRLRPSSATPPKSPEEA
;
A
#
# COMPACT_ATOMS: atom_id res chain seq x y z
N MET A 1 0.17 -7.57 13.75
CA MET A 1 -0.26 -6.16 13.80
C MET A 1 -1.72 -6.13 14.16
N ASP A 2 -2.14 -5.22 15.04
CA ASP A 2 -3.54 -5.03 15.38
C ASP A 2 -4.13 -3.96 14.44
N LEU A 3 -5.18 -4.31 13.71
CA LEU A 3 -5.77 -3.55 12.60
C LEU A 3 -7.26 -3.34 12.82
N ALA A 4 -7.82 -2.32 12.16
CA ALA A 4 -9.24 -2.10 12.05
C ALA A 4 -9.65 -1.81 10.60
N LEU A 5 -10.71 -2.46 10.15
CA LEU A 5 -11.46 -2.10 8.95
C LEU A 5 -12.65 -1.24 9.35
N ARG A 6 -12.98 -0.25 8.53
CA ARG A 6 -14.15 0.60 8.72
C ARG A 6 -15.00 0.66 7.47
N PHE A 7 -16.31 0.57 7.68
CA PHE A 7 -17.34 0.76 6.68
C PHE A 7 -18.37 1.77 7.20
N LEU A 8 -18.72 2.74 6.36
CA LEU A 8 -19.76 3.72 6.62
C LEU A 8 -20.82 3.62 5.51
N PRO A 9 -22.05 3.18 5.83
CA PRO A 9 -23.10 3.05 4.83
C PRO A 9 -23.56 4.43 4.34
N HIS A 10 -23.86 4.52 3.05
CA HIS A 10 -24.42 5.73 2.44
C HIS A 10 -25.94 5.86 2.62
N ALA A 11 -26.62 4.77 2.99
CA ALA A 11 -28.07 4.71 3.20
C ALA A 11 -28.37 3.65 4.27
N PRO A 12 -29.56 3.63 4.88
CA PRO A 12 -29.95 2.49 5.71
C PRO A 12 -30.17 1.24 4.85
N GLY A 13 -29.73 0.07 5.32
CA GLY A 13 -29.93 -1.18 4.59
C GLY A 13 -29.15 -2.37 5.11
N GLU A 14 -29.27 -3.49 4.40
CA GLU A 14 -28.46 -4.67 4.61
C GLU A 14 -27.20 -4.62 3.74
N TYR A 15 -26.04 -4.76 4.37
CA TYR A 15 -24.74 -4.71 3.73
C TYR A 15 -24.03 -6.05 3.89
N LEU A 16 -23.66 -6.66 2.78
CA LEU A 16 -22.86 -7.88 2.73
C LEU A 16 -21.39 -7.50 2.60
N LEU A 17 -20.56 -7.86 3.58
CA LEU A 17 -19.16 -7.47 3.63
C LEU A 17 -18.24 -8.70 3.79
N PRO A 18 -17.10 -8.75 3.08
CA PRO A 18 -16.14 -9.83 3.26
C PRO A 18 -15.38 -9.64 4.58
N LEU A 19 -15.25 -10.68 5.38
CA LEU A 19 -14.51 -10.66 6.63
C LEU A 19 -13.04 -11.07 6.41
N PRO A 20 -12.08 -10.50 7.16
CA PRO A 20 -10.71 -10.97 7.13
C PRO A 20 -10.64 -12.41 7.65
N GLN A 21 -9.85 -13.21 6.96
CA GLN A 21 -9.70 -14.65 7.22
C GLN A 21 -8.26 -15.10 6.99
N SER A 22 -7.89 -16.23 7.58
CA SER A 22 -6.58 -16.85 7.33
C SER A 22 -6.53 -17.43 5.92
N LEU A 23 -5.50 -17.04 5.16
CA LEU A 23 -5.28 -17.39 3.76
C LEU A 23 -3.77 -17.53 3.51
N PRO A 24 -3.32 -18.14 2.40
CA PRO A 24 -1.89 -18.14 2.07
C PRO A 24 -1.29 -16.72 2.14
N GLY A 25 -0.24 -16.55 2.94
CA GLY A 25 0.41 -15.26 3.17
C GLY A 25 -0.13 -14.45 4.35
N GLN A 26 -1.21 -14.89 5.02
CA GLN A 26 -1.80 -14.20 6.17
C GLN A 26 -2.50 -15.12 7.19
N GLU A 27 -2.32 -14.81 8.46
CA GLU A 27 -3.05 -15.38 9.58
C GLU A 27 -3.87 -14.28 10.27
N VAL A 28 -5.16 -14.54 10.49
CA VAL A 28 -6.09 -13.64 11.16
C VAL A 28 -6.53 -14.24 12.49
N ALA A 29 -6.48 -13.44 13.56
CA ALA A 29 -6.89 -13.85 14.90
C ALA A 29 -7.57 -12.69 15.66
N GLY A 30 -8.29 -13.01 16.73
CA GLY A 30 -8.87 -12.02 17.63
C GLY A 30 -9.83 -11.06 16.94
N VAL A 31 -10.72 -11.60 16.10
CA VAL A 31 -11.71 -10.81 15.36
C VAL A 31 -12.76 -10.28 16.33
N PHE A 32 -12.97 -8.97 16.32
CA PHE A 32 -14.01 -8.26 17.05
C PHE A 32 -14.81 -7.43 16.06
N LEU A 33 -16.14 -7.49 16.16
CA LEU A 33 -17.07 -6.71 15.35
C LEU A 33 -17.79 -5.71 16.26
N SER A 34 -17.86 -4.45 15.85
CA SER A 34 -18.62 -3.44 16.60
C SER A 34 -20.13 -3.71 16.60
N GLN A 35 -20.60 -4.52 15.64
CA GLN A 35 -21.99 -4.94 15.53
C GLN A 35 -22.09 -6.44 15.23
N LYS A 36 -23.16 -7.06 15.72
CA LYS A 36 -23.43 -8.47 15.46
C LYS A 36 -23.94 -8.64 14.01
N PRO A 37 -23.38 -9.57 13.22
CA PRO A 37 -23.92 -9.87 11.90
C PRO A 37 -25.28 -10.58 12.03
N LEU A 38 -26.16 -10.33 11.07
CA LEU A 38 -27.41 -11.07 10.89
C LEU A 38 -27.13 -12.52 10.48
N GLU A 39 -26.15 -12.68 9.61
CA GLU A 39 -25.75 -13.94 9.00
C GLU A 39 -24.26 -13.89 8.68
N ALA A 40 -23.57 -15.03 8.80
CA ALA A 40 -22.22 -15.21 8.30
C ALA A 40 -22.10 -16.58 7.61
N TYR A 41 -21.49 -16.61 6.43
CA TYR A 41 -21.33 -17.83 5.64
C TYR A 41 -20.07 -17.74 4.78
N GLU A 42 -19.54 -18.91 4.41
CA GLU A 42 -18.43 -18.99 3.45
C GLU A 42 -18.97 -19.25 2.04
N ALA A 43 -18.51 -18.46 1.08
CA ALA A 43 -18.82 -18.67 -0.33
C ALA A 43 -17.56 -18.44 -1.17
N ARG A 44 -17.22 -19.41 -2.03
CA ARG A 44 -16.06 -19.38 -2.94
C ARG A 44 -14.74 -19.07 -2.20
N GLY A 45 -14.58 -19.62 -1.00
CA GLY A 45 -13.39 -19.40 -0.18
C GLY A 45 -13.23 -17.97 0.34
N THR A 46 -14.32 -17.21 0.44
CA THR A 46 -14.41 -15.91 1.12
C THR A 46 -15.48 -16.00 2.20
N LEU A 47 -15.13 -15.62 3.43
CA LEU A 47 -16.07 -15.48 4.54
C LEU A 47 -16.83 -14.16 4.39
N TRP A 48 -18.14 -14.26 4.30
CA TRP A 48 -19.04 -13.12 4.20
C TRP A 48 -19.87 -12.96 5.48
N ALA A 49 -20.22 -11.72 5.79
CA ALA A 49 -21.19 -11.42 6.82
C ALA A 49 -22.12 -10.30 6.41
N ARG A 50 -23.38 -10.43 6.83
CA ARG A 50 -24.45 -9.47 6.55
C ARG A 50 -24.75 -8.64 7.78
N PHE A 51 -24.86 -7.32 7.60
CA PHE A 51 -25.13 -6.37 8.66
C PHE A 51 -26.33 -5.50 8.28
N ALA A 52 -27.28 -5.31 9.19
CA ALA A 52 -28.27 -4.25 9.07
C ALA A 52 -27.70 -2.98 9.68
N LEU A 53 -27.46 -1.96 8.87
CA LEU A 53 -26.84 -0.70 9.28
C LEU A 53 -27.76 0.48 9.00
N ARG A 54 -27.73 1.48 9.89
CA ARG A 54 -28.39 2.77 9.66
C ARG A 54 -27.44 3.75 8.97
N GLU A 55 -27.99 4.78 8.36
CA GLU A 55 -27.20 5.87 7.80
C GLU A 55 -26.28 6.49 8.87
N GLY A 56 -25.00 6.68 8.53
CA GLY A 56 -23.99 7.21 9.44
C GLY A 56 -23.50 6.25 10.52
N GLU A 57 -24.07 5.05 10.62
CA GLU A 57 -23.65 4.04 11.59
C GLU A 57 -22.36 3.35 11.13
N ALA A 58 -21.22 3.67 11.75
CA ALA A 58 -19.95 3.09 11.38
C ALA A 58 -19.84 1.64 11.87
N LEU A 59 -19.65 0.71 10.94
CA LEU A 59 -19.23 -0.65 11.23
C LEU A 59 -17.70 -0.69 11.32
N GLU A 60 -17.19 -1.22 12.43
CA GLU A 60 -15.77 -1.39 12.67
C GLU A 60 -15.45 -2.85 12.98
N LEU A 61 -14.46 -3.40 12.28
CA LEU A 61 -13.95 -4.74 12.50
C LEU A 61 -12.50 -4.67 12.91
N ARG A 62 -12.20 -5.11 14.13
CA ARG A 62 -10.85 -5.17 14.69
C ARG A 62 -10.31 -6.58 14.65
N PHE A 63 -9.03 -6.73 14.33
CA PHE A 63 -8.40 -8.04 14.23
C PHE A 63 -6.88 -7.94 14.35
N ARG A 64 -6.26 -9.05 14.71
CA ARG A 64 -4.81 -9.23 14.65
C ARG A 64 -4.46 -9.92 13.34
N LEU A 65 -3.60 -9.28 12.55
CA LEU A 65 -3.04 -9.81 11.32
C LEU A 65 -1.56 -10.16 11.51
N LYS A 66 -1.17 -11.38 11.13
CA LYS A 66 0.22 -11.75 10.91
C LYS A 66 0.36 -12.11 9.43
N SER A 67 1.03 -11.25 8.67
CA SER A 67 1.32 -11.49 7.26
C SER A 67 2.75 -11.97 7.07
N TYR A 68 2.99 -12.72 6.00
CA TYR A 68 4.29 -13.24 5.64
C TYR A 68 4.47 -13.22 4.11
N PRO A 69 5.71 -13.12 3.62
CA PRO A 69 5.97 -13.22 2.19
C PRO A 69 5.53 -14.57 1.64
N VAL A 70 4.95 -14.57 0.44
CA VAL A 70 4.68 -15.78 -0.34
C VAL A 70 5.65 -15.78 -1.52
N ARG A 71 6.27 -16.93 -1.78
CA ARG A 71 7.23 -17.12 -2.86
C ARG A 71 6.96 -18.45 -3.54
N GLU A 72 6.05 -18.43 -4.50
CA GLU A 72 5.84 -19.58 -5.37
C GLU A 72 6.60 -19.37 -6.67
N THR A 73 6.96 -20.47 -7.32
CA THR A 73 7.61 -20.44 -8.64
C THR A 73 6.72 -21.17 -9.62
N PRO A 74 5.60 -20.54 -10.04
CA PRO A 74 4.66 -21.19 -10.91
C PRO A 74 5.25 -21.44 -12.30
N PRO A 75 4.81 -22.49 -13.01
CA PRO A 75 5.39 -22.88 -14.30
C PRO A 75 5.27 -21.79 -15.37
N TRP A 76 4.23 -20.95 -15.27
CA TRP A 76 3.97 -19.87 -16.21
C TRP A 76 4.85 -18.62 -15.99
N ARG A 77 5.58 -18.52 -14.86
CA ARG A 77 6.35 -17.32 -14.49
C ARG A 77 7.29 -16.82 -15.58
N ARG A 78 8.04 -17.73 -16.21
CA ARG A 78 9.02 -17.38 -17.24
C ARG A 78 8.36 -16.91 -18.54
N ALA A 79 7.23 -17.50 -18.89
CA ALA A 79 6.51 -17.15 -20.11
C ALA A 79 5.93 -15.73 -20.03
N LEU A 80 5.45 -15.31 -18.86
CA LEU A 80 4.89 -13.96 -18.68
C LEU A 80 5.91 -12.83 -18.83
N LEU A 81 7.19 -13.08 -18.54
CA LEU A 81 8.23 -12.04 -18.64
C LEU A 81 8.44 -11.51 -20.07
N GLN A 82 7.95 -12.25 -21.08
CA GLN A 82 8.01 -11.85 -22.49
C GLN A 82 6.78 -11.05 -22.93
N GLU A 83 5.76 -10.98 -22.09
CA GLU A 83 4.45 -10.42 -22.40
C GLU A 83 4.21 -9.14 -21.59
N PRO A 84 3.39 -8.20 -22.09
CA PRO A 84 3.04 -7.00 -21.34
C PRO A 84 2.26 -7.36 -20.04
N PRO A 85 2.59 -6.77 -18.88
CA PRO A 85 1.97 -7.10 -17.59
C PRO A 85 0.45 -7.08 -17.60
N GLU A 86 -0.14 -6.11 -18.29
CA GLU A 86 -1.58 -5.88 -18.36
C GLU A 86 -2.32 -7.06 -19.01
N ALA A 87 -1.65 -7.80 -19.89
CA ALA A 87 -2.23 -8.95 -20.59
C ALA A 87 -2.10 -10.27 -19.82
N TRP A 88 -1.27 -10.35 -18.77
CA TRP A 88 -0.96 -11.61 -18.10
C TRP A 88 -2.19 -12.40 -17.62
N PRO A 89 -3.20 -11.79 -16.94
CA PRO A 89 -4.38 -12.52 -16.51
C PRO A 89 -5.13 -13.16 -17.68
N GLY A 90 -5.27 -12.44 -18.81
CA GLY A 90 -5.95 -12.93 -20.00
C GLY A 90 -5.18 -14.04 -20.71
N ILE A 91 -3.87 -13.91 -20.84
CA ILE A 91 -3.01 -14.95 -21.42
C ILE A 91 -3.13 -16.24 -20.60
N LEU A 92 -3.11 -16.15 -19.28
CA LEU A 92 -3.20 -17.31 -18.40
C LEU A 92 -4.58 -17.97 -18.43
N ALA A 93 -5.65 -17.17 -18.42
CA ALA A 93 -7.00 -17.69 -18.56
C ALA A 93 -7.19 -18.40 -19.91
N HIS A 94 -6.67 -17.84 -21.01
CA HIS A 94 -6.71 -18.49 -22.32
C HIS A 94 -5.93 -19.80 -22.36
N ARG A 95 -4.88 -19.93 -21.54
CA ARG A 95 -4.11 -21.16 -21.34
C ARG A 95 -4.76 -22.15 -20.36
N GLY A 96 -6.00 -21.89 -19.92
CA GLY A 96 -6.78 -22.79 -19.08
C GLY A 96 -6.51 -22.67 -17.57
N HIS A 97 -5.74 -21.68 -17.12
CA HIS A 97 -5.53 -21.44 -15.69
C HIS A 97 -6.76 -20.80 -15.06
N LYS A 98 -7.04 -21.16 -13.80
CA LYS A 98 -8.11 -20.50 -13.03
C LYS A 98 -7.62 -19.14 -12.57
N VAL A 99 -8.23 -18.08 -13.07
CA VAL A 99 -7.89 -16.70 -12.71
C VAL A 99 -9.00 -16.09 -11.85
N GLU A 100 -8.63 -15.55 -10.70
CA GLU A 100 -9.51 -14.85 -9.77
C GLU A 100 -8.94 -13.46 -9.47
N ARG A 101 -9.81 -12.46 -9.29
CA ARG A 101 -9.40 -11.16 -8.74
C ARG A 101 -9.28 -11.29 -7.23
N ALA A 102 -8.24 -10.68 -6.67
CA ALA A 102 -8.03 -10.55 -5.25
C ALA A 102 -8.10 -9.07 -4.86
N LEU A 103 -9.01 -8.75 -3.94
CA LEU A 103 -9.27 -7.40 -3.47
C LEU A 103 -8.92 -7.29 -1.99
N GLY A 104 -8.29 -6.18 -1.63
CA GLY A 104 -7.94 -5.88 -0.25
C GLY A 104 -7.13 -4.60 -0.12
N PHE A 105 -6.13 -4.61 0.76
CA PHE A 105 -5.36 -3.41 1.09
C PHE A 105 -3.87 -3.70 1.14
N LEU A 106 -3.04 -2.74 0.71
CA LEU A 106 -1.67 -2.64 1.23
C LEU A 106 -1.72 -2.27 2.71
N LEU A 107 -0.74 -2.72 3.49
CA LEU A 107 -0.68 -2.41 4.93
C LEU A 107 -0.36 -0.93 5.24
N SER A 108 -0.25 -0.09 4.21
CA SER A 108 -0.32 1.38 4.32
C SER A 108 -1.76 1.90 4.46
N GLY A 109 -2.77 1.03 4.35
CA GLY A 109 -4.19 1.38 4.33
C GLY A 109 -4.74 1.71 2.93
N ARG A 110 -3.92 1.58 1.88
CA ARG A 110 -4.36 1.85 0.50
C ARG A 110 -5.09 0.64 -0.07
N PRO A 111 -6.31 0.80 -0.64
CA PRO A 111 -6.95 -0.25 -1.40
C PRO A 111 -6.04 -0.74 -2.52
N HIS A 112 -6.04 -2.04 -2.78
CA HIS A 112 -5.23 -2.65 -3.83
C HIS A 112 -5.93 -3.87 -4.41
N THR A 113 -5.73 -4.10 -5.71
CA THR A 113 -6.28 -5.24 -6.44
C THR A 113 -5.16 -5.95 -7.17
N TRP A 114 -5.17 -7.28 -7.11
CA TRP A 114 -4.25 -8.16 -7.83
C TRP A 114 -5.00 -9.42 -8.28
N PHE A 115 -4.29 -10.42 -8.76
CA PHE A 115 -4.86 -11.68 -9.25
C PHE A 115 -4.35 -12.88 -8.47
N LEU A 116 -5.16 -13.94 -8.44
CA LEU A 116 -4.76 -15.28 -8.03
C LEU A 116 -4.91 -16.19 -9.24
N VAL A 117 -3.85 -16.91 -9.57
CA VAL A 117 -3.79 -17.84 -10.70
C VAL A 117 -3.50 -19.22 -10.15
N ASP A 118 -4.49 -20.11 -10.18
CA ASP A 118 -4.46 -21.40 -9.50
C ASP A 118 -4.09 -21.28 -8.01
N GLY A 119 -4.51 -20.18 -7.38
CA GLY A 119 -4.18 -19.84 -5.99
C GLY A 119 -2.87 -19.07 -5.80
N ALA A 120 -1.97 -19.06 -6.80
CA ALA A 120 -0.70 -18.36 -6.75
C ALA A 120 -0.88 -16.85 -7.01
N PRO A 121 -0.24 -15.95 -6.26
CA PRO A 121 -0.45 -14.52 -6.45
C PRO A 121 0.23 -13.94 -7.70
N LEU A 122 -0.50 -13.13 -8.47
CA LEU A 122 0.01 -12.41 -9.64
C LEU A 122 -0.38 -10.93 -9.52
N ASP A 123 0.61 -10.02 -9.59
CA ASP A 123 0.36 -8.58 -9.43
C ASP A 123 1.06 -7.77 -10.53
N PRO A 124 0.41 -7.61 -11.70
CA PRO A 124 0.97 -6.86 -12.82
C PRO A 124 1.25 -5.40 -12.47
N LEU A 125 0.36 -4.78 -11.69
CA LEU A 125 0.43 -3.37 -11.33
C LEU A 125 1.66 -3.09 -10.44
N LEU A 126 1.84 -3.86 -9.37
CA LEU A 126 3.03 -3.70 -8.52
C LEU A 126 4.30 -4.09 -9.24
N HIS A 127 4.26 -5.10 -10.11
CA HIS A 127 5.41 -5.45 -10.95
C HIS A 127 5.88 -4.27 -11.78
N GLN A 128 4.98 -3.66 -12.56
CA GLN A 128 5.29 -2.50 -13.41
C GLN A 128 5.72 -1.29 -12.59
N THR A 129 4.95 -0.97 -11.53
CA THR A 129 5.24 0.16 -10.64
C THR A 129 6.65 0.08 -10.03
N LEU A 130 7.10 -1.12 -9.66
CA LEU A 130 8.43 -1.31 -9.08
C LEU A 130 9.56 -1.36 -10.11
N ARG A 131 9.27 -1.72 -11.37
CA ARG A 131 10.22 -1.56 -12.46
C ARG A 131 10.49 -0.08 -12.74
N GLU A 132 9.47 0.75 -12.68
CA GLU A 132 9.56 2.19 -12.91
C GLU A 132 10.13 2.92 -11.69
N ASN A 133 9.64 2.59 -10.50
CA ASN A 133 10.06 3.19 -9.24
C ASN A 133 10.36 2.10 -8.18
N PRO A 134 11.62 1.64 -8.10
CA PRO A 134 12.04 0.62 -7.13
C PRO A 134 11.81 1.02 -5.65
N ALA A 135 11.64 2.31 -5.37
CA ALA A 135 11.40 2.83 -4.02
C ALA A 135 9.90 2.88 -3.65
N HIS A 136 8.99 2.48 -4.54
CA HIS A 136 7.54 2.64 -4.34
C HIS A 136 7.01 2.08 -3.00
N LEU A 137 7.55 0.94 -2.57
CA LEU A 137 7.14 0.27 -1.32
C LEU A 137 8.07 0.55 -0.13
N LEU A 138 9.07 1.43 -0.29
CA LEU A 138 9.94 1.86 0.80
C LEU A 138 9.16 2.36 2.04
N PRO A 139 8.02 3.08 1.91
CA PRO A 139 7.19 3.46 3.06
C PRO A 139 6.67 2.28 3.90
N LEU A 140 6.51 1.10 3.30
CA LEU A 140 6.13 -0.15 3.97
C LEU A 140 7.33 -0.89 4.58
N GLY A 141 8.55 -0.36 4.41
CA GLY A 141 9.79 -0.94 4.88
C GLY A 141 10.26 -2.13 4.04
N VAL A 142 9.92 -2.17 2.75
CA VAL A 142 10.30 -3.25 1.83
C VAL A 142 10.67 -2.71 0.46
N VAL A 143 11.66 -3.34 -0.18
CA VAL A 143 12.06 -3.07 -1.56
C VAL A 143 12.19 -4.44 -2.26
N PRO A 144 11.05 -5.06 -2.63
CA PRO A 144 11.07 -6.37 -3.28
C PRO A 144 11.59 -6.27 -4.72
N ASP A 145 12.06 -7.40 -5.24
CA ASP A 145 12.36 -7.51 -6.67
C ASP A 145 11.03 -7.55 -7.42
N PRO A 146 10.85 -6.85 -8.56
CA PRO A 146 9.58 -6.87 -9.29
C PRO A 146 9.13 -8.29 -9.66
N GLY A 147 10.07 -9.21 -9.88
CA GLY A 147 9.78 -10.60 -10.19
C GLY A 147 9.13 -11.38 -9.04
N VAL A 148 9.09 -10.84 -7.81
CA VAL A 148 8.34 -11.43 -6.68
C VAL A 148 6.84 -11.47 -6.98
N TYR A 149 6.33 -10.55 -7.78
CA TYR A 149 4.89 -10.43 -8.10
C TYR A 149 4.39 -11.37 -9.20
N LEU A 150 5.23 -12.32 -9.62
CA LEU A 150 4.94 -13.38 -10.59
C LEU A 150 4.81 -14.73 -9.88
N GLY A 151 3.88 -14.85 -8.95
CA GLY A 151 3.69 -16.02 -8.08
C GLY A 151 3.90 -15.73 -6.60
N GLY A 152 3.95 -14.48 -6.16
CA GLY A 152 4.30 -14.15 -4.78
C GLY A 152 4.02 -12.72 -4.35
N HIS A 153 4.46 -12.38 -3.14
CA HIS A 153 4.47 -11.03 -2.58
C HIS A 153 5.37 -10.90 -1.35
N GLU A 154 5.57 -9.65 -0.95
CA GLU A 154 6.44 -9.17 0.13
C GLU A 154 5.82 -9.20 1.53
N GLY A 155 4.58 -9.70 1.66
CA GLY A 155 3.88 -9.79 2.94
C GLY A 155 3.38 -8.45 3.51
N LYS A 156 3.26 -7.38 2.71
CA LYS A 156 2.75 -6.06 3.14
C LYS A 156 1.38 -5.73 2.55
N ARG A 157 0.51 -6.74 2.48
CA ARG A 157 -0.89 -6.62 2.06
C ARG A 157 -1.82 -7.52 2.87
N LEU A 158 -3.10 -7.23 2.78
CA LEU A 158 -4.24 -7.95 3.34
C LEU A 158 -5.18 -8.34 2.18
N LEU A 159 -5.46 -9.63 2.04
CA LEU A 159 -6.51 -10.18 1.18
C LEU A 159 -7.83 -10.27 1.94
N LEU A 160 -8.89 -9.72 1.36
CA LEU A 160 -10.25 -9.77 1.91
C LEU A 160 -11.20 -10.56 1.05
N LEU A 161 -11.14 -10.38 -0.27
CA LEU A 161 -12.15 -10.90 -1.19
C LEU A 161 -11.50 -11.54 -2.40
N LYS A 162 -11.98 -12.74 -2.75
CA LYS A 162 -11.71 -13.41 -4.02
C LYS A 162 -12.95 -13.31 -4.90
N ALA A 163 -12.78 -12.75 -6.09
CA ALA A 163 -13.85 -12.50 -7.04
C ALA A 163 -13.57 -13.25 -8.36
N PRO A 164 -14.62 -13.68 -9.09
CA PRO A 164 -14.45 -14.25 -10.41
C PRO A 164 -13.81 -13.24 -11.38
N TRP A 165 -13.06 -13.74 -12.35
CA TRP A 165 -12.52 -12.95 -13.45
C TRP A 165 -12.82 -13.66 -14.79
N PRO A 166 -13.28 -12.95 -15.83
CA PRO A 166 -13.57 -11.50 -15.87
C PRO A 166 -14.81 -11.12 -15.04
N GLY A 167 -14.81 -9.89 -14.49
CA GLY A 167 -15.88 -9.37 -13.65
C GLY A 167 -15.48 -8.08 -12.93
N GLU A 168 -16.47 -7.24 -12.63
CA GLU A 168 -16.30 -6.00 -11.87
C GLU A 168 -16.80 -6.19 -10.45
N GLU A 169 -15.86 -6.40 -9.53
CA GLU A 169 -16.11 -6.30 -8.09
C GLU A 169 -15.23 -5.19 -7.51
N SER A 170 -15.81 -4.43 -6.58
CA SER A 170 -15.13 -3.35 -5.85
C SER A 170 -14.94 -3.74 -4.39
N LEU A 171 -13.85 -3.25 -3.79
CA LEU A 171 -13.63 -3.41 -2.37
C LEU A 171 -14.66 -2.59 -1.57
N LEU A 172 -15.50 -3.27 -0.79
CA LEU A 172 -16.58 -2.63 -0.04
C LEU A 172 -16.09 -1.89 1.21
N TRP A 173 -15.05 -2.42 1.85
CA TRP A 173 -14.41 -1.73 2.98
C TRP A 173 -13.72 -0.45 2.51
N GLN A 174 -13.95 0.64 3.23
CA GLN A 174 -13.50 1.97 2.83
C GLN A 174 -12.13 2.32 3.41
N GLU A 175 -11.83 1.83 4.61
CA GLU A 175 -10.60 2.15 5.32
C GLU A 175 -10.02 0.91 5.99
N LEU A 176 -8.69 0.76 5.89
CA LEU A 176 -7.88 -0.08 6.76
C LEU A 176 -6.90 0.80 7.55
N ARG A 177 -6.90 0.69 8.87
CA ARG A 177 -5.97 1.42 9.74
C ARG A 177 -5.35 0.55 10.82
N ALA A 178 -4.14 0.92 11.24
CA ALA A 178 -3.52 0.31 12.41
C ALA A 178 -4.17 0.83 13.71
N LEU A 179 -4.39 -0.07 14.67
CA LEU A 179 -4.95 0.31 15.97
C LEU A 179 -3.91 0.90 16.91
N ARG A 180 -2.63 0.56 16.71
CA ARG A 180 -1.54 1.14 17.51
C ARG A 180 -1.19 2.52 16.96
N PRO A 181 -0.99 3.53 17.83
CA PRO A 181 -0.51 4.83 17.40
C PRO A 181 0.78 4.70 16.61
N ASP A 182 0.83 5.33 15.43
CA ASP A 182 2.06 5.44 14.67
C ASP A 182 2.76 6.76 15.05
N PRO A 183 3.98 6.74 15.63
CA PRO A 183 4.75 7.96 15.88
C PRO A 183 5.26 8.64 14.60
N LEU A 184 5.24 7.98 13.44
CA LEU A 184 5.83 8.52 12.22
C LEU A 184 5.09 9.76 11.66
N PRO A 185 3.75 9.80 11.55
CA PRO A 185 3.02 10.99 11.11
C PRO A 185 3.26 12.25 11.96
N PRO A 186 3.13 12.24 13.30
CA PRO A 186 3.37 13.44 14.09
C PRO A 186 4.84 13.89 14.05
N LEU A 187 5.81 12.96 14.09
CA LEU A 187 7.23 13.31 13.93
C LEU A 187 7.52 13.90 12.55
N ARG A 188 6.90 13.37 11.50
CA ARG A 188 7.00 13.92 10.15
C ARG A 188 6.44 15.34 10.09
N ALA A 189 5.26 15.58 10.68
CA ALA A 189 4.66 16.90 10.71
C ALA A 189 5.56 17.91 11.41
N LEU A 190 6.10 17.57 12.58
CA LEU A 190 7.06 18.40 13.32
C LEU A 190 8.34 18.67 12.52
N ALA A 191 8.91 17.64 11.91
CA ALA A 191 10.11 17.72 11.10
C ALA A 191 9.92 18.65 9.88
N PHE A 192 8.80 18.55 9.17
CA PHE A 192 8.55 19.41 8.01
C PHE A 192 8.10 20.83 8.40
N ALA A 193 7.37 21.00 9.52
CA ALA A 193 7.02 22.33 10.01
C ALA A 193 8.26 23.12 10.43
N SER A 194 9.16 22.49 11.20
CA SER A 194 10.45 23.09 11.57
C SER A 194 11.34 23.37 10.36
N LEU A 195 11.37 22.46 9.37
CA LEU A 195 12.06 22.69 8.11
C LEU A 195 11.47 23.88 7.34
N GLY A 196 10.15 24.05 7.35
CA GLY A 196 9.47 25.22 6.76
C GLY A 196 9.87 26.52 7.44
N LEU A 197 9.93 26.55 8.77
CA LEU A 197 10.41 27.71 9.52
C LEU A 197 11.90 27.99 9.23
N SER A 198 12.74 26.96 9.18
CA SER A 198 14.15 27.08 8.76
C SER A 198 14.30 27.63 7.35
N ALA A 199 13.45 27.19 6.42
CA ALA A 199 13.44 27.70 5.05
C ALA A 199 13.00 29.18 4.96
N LEU A 200 12.31 29.71 5.97
CA LEU A 200 11.98 31.13 6.11
C LEU A 200 13.05 31.93 6.86
N GLY A 201 14.17 31.30 7.23
CA GLY A 201 15.29 31.94 7.93
C GLY A 201 15.21 31.84 9.47
N LEU A 202 14.22 31.16 10.03
CA LEU A 202 14.12 30.97 11.49
C LEU A 202 14.97 29.77 11.94
N PRO A 203 15.96 29.95 12.82
CA PRO A 203 16.88 28.88 13.21
C PRO A 203 16.22 27.89 14.18
N THR A 204 15.48 26.91 13.66
CA THR A 204 14.90 25.84 14.49
C THR A 204 15.93 24.79 14.91
N GLY A 205 17.09 24.77 14.24
CA GLY A 205 18.11 23.73 14.40
C GLY A 205 17.66 22.35 13.87
N PRO A 206 18.54 21.34 13.93
CA PRO A 206 18.25 20.00 13.42
C PRO A 206 17.39 19.15 14.35
N TRP A 207 17.30 19.54 15.63
CA TRP A 207 16.70 18.73 16.71
C TRP A 207 15.27 18.26 16.44
N PRO A 208 14.36 19.06 15.86
CA PRO A 208 13.02 18.58 15.54
C PRO A 208 12.98 17.56 14.39
N TYR A 209 14.01 17.53 13.54
CA TYR A 209 14.12 16.64 12.37
C TYR A 209 14.77 15.29 12.70
N LEU A 210 15.70 15.26 13.67
CA LEU A 210 16.47 14.07 14.03
C LEU A 210 15.62 12.86 14.50
N PRO A 211 14.60 13.01 15.37
CA PRO A 211 13.76 11.88 15.78
C PRO A 211 13.00 11.24 14.61
N TYR A 212 12.56 12.06 13.65
CA TYR A 212 11.92 11.58 12.42
C TYR A 212 12.91 10.74 11.59
N LEU A 213 14.14 11.23 11.40
CA LEU A 213 15.19 10.47 10.70
C LEU A 213 15.57 9.17 11.39
N ALA A 214 15.71 9.18 12.71
CA ALA A 214 16.00 7.98 13.48
C ALA A 214 14.92 6.90 13.29
N LEU A 215 13.64 7.32 13.33
CA LEU A 215 12.53 6.41 13.11
C LEU A 215 12.47 5.88 11.66
N LEU A 216 12.76 6.72 10.66
CA LEU A 216 12.89 6.28 9.27
C LEU A 216 14.02 5.28 9.10
N ALA A 217 15.21 5.56 9.65
CA ALA A 217 16.36 4.66 9.60
C ALA A 217 16.03 3.30 10.24
N PHE A 218 15.34 3.30 11.38
CA PHE A 218 14.91 2.06 12.02
C PHE A 218 13.91 1.26 11.17
N ARG A 219 12.89 1.93 10.61
CA ARG A 219 11.79 1.24 9.88
C ARG A 219 12.12 0.87 8.44
N GLN A 220 12.93 1.69 7.78
CA GLN A 220 13.20 1.61 6.34
C GLN A 220 14.66 1.31 6.04
N GLY A 221 15.58 1.40 7.01
CA GLY A 221 17.02 1.20 6.80
C GLY A 221 17.39 -0.11 6.08
N PRO A 222 16.86 -1.28 6.49
CA PRO A 222 17.11 -2.52 5.77
C PRO A 222 16.66 -2.46 4.31
N ALA A 223 15.47 -1.92 4.05
CA ALA A 223 14.92 -1.78 2.70
C ALA A 223 15.69 -0.72 1.88
N LEU A 224 16.17 0.35 2.52
CA LEU A 224 17.01 1.36 1.88
C LEU A 224 18.38 0.79 1.49
N LYS A 225 18.95 -0.11 2.30
CA LYS A 225 20.16 -0.85 1.96
C LYS A 225 19.94 -1.73 0.73
N ASP A 226 18.81 -2.41 0.65
CA ASP A 226 18.45 -3.21 -0.52
C ASP A 226 18.21 -2.35 -1.76
N LEU A 227 17.57 -1.17 -1.58
CA LEU A 227 17.41 -0.19 -2.65
C LEU A 227 18.76 0.32 -3.16
N LEU A 228 19.69 0.66 -2.26
CA LEU A 228 21.01 1.15 -2.64
C LEU A 228 21.78 0.13 -3.49
N ARG A 229 21.64 -1.16 -3.16
CA ARG A 229 22.25 -2.26 -3.91
C ARG A 229 21.66 -2.45 -5.32
N ARG A 230 20.35 -2.25 -5.46
CA ARG A 230 19.63 -2.51 -6.73
C ARG A 230 19.53 -1.29 -7.63
N SER A 231 19.27 -0.13 -7.03
CA SER A 231 19.05 1.13 -7.72
C SER A 231 19.68 2.27 -6.92
N PRO A 232 21.02 2.42 -6.99
CA PRO A 232 21.74 3.41 -6.19
C PRO A 232 21.24 4.83 -6.45
N ARG A 233 20.85 5.15 -7.68
CA ARG A 233 20.25 6.44 -8.03
C ARG A 233 19.04 6.78 -7.16
N HIS A 234 18.06 5.87 -7.04
CA HIS A 234 16.84 6.11 -6.24
C HIS A 234 17.12 6.15 -4.74
N ALA A 235 18.06 5.34 -4.26
CA ALA A 235 18.47 5.40 -2.86
C ALA A 235 19.16 6.74 -2.52
N LEU A 236 20.07 7.19 -3.39
CA LEU A 236 20.78 8.45 -3.22
C LEU A 236 19.84 9.65 -3.29
N GLU A 237 18.83 9.64 -4.15
CA GLU A 237 17.82 10.72 -4.18
C GLU A 237 17.15 10.93 -2.83
N SER A 238 16.70 9.84 -2.19
CA SER A 238 16.10 9.89 -0.84
C SER A 238 17.09 10.36 0.23
N LEU A 239 18.34 9.89 0.18
CA LEU A 239 19.39 10.30 1.12
C LEU A 239 19.78 11.77 0.96
N LEU A 240 19.95 12.23 -0.27
CA LEU A 240 20.29 13.61 -0.60
C LEU A 240 19.16 14.56 -0.19
N PHE A 241 17.91 14.16 -0.34
CA PHE A 241 16.76 14.92 0.14
C PHE A 241 16.84 15.17 1.65
N HIS A 242 17.09 14.13 2.45
CA HIS A 242 17.24 14.26 3.89
C HIS A 242 18.50 15.01 4.31
N ALA A 243 19.62 14.83 3.60
CA ALA A 243 20.84 15.58 3.84
C ALA A 243 20.65 17.08 3.57
N PHE A 244 19.94 17.42 2.49
CA PHE A 244 19.60 18.80 2.18
C PHE A 244 18.68 19.41 3.23
N ALA A 245 17.63 18.68 3.65
CA ALA A 245 16.75 19.13 4.72
C ALA A 245 17.53 19.47 6.01
N LEU A 246 18.46 18.60 6.42
CA LEU A 246 19.34 18.87 7.56
C LEU A 246 20.22 20.10 7.35
N SER A 247 20.75 20.31 6.14
CA SER A 247 21.57 21.48 5.84
C SER A 247 20.81 22.79 6.01
N VAL A 248 19.54 22.84 5.58
CA VAL A 248 18.66 24.01 5.75
C VAL A 248 18.39 24.28 7.23
N SER A 249 18.23 23.24 8.04
CA SER A 249 18.04 23.37 9.49
C SER A 249 19.29 23.81 10.26
N LEU A 250 20.50 23.51 9.75
CA LEU A 250 21.77 23.87 10.37
C LEU A 250 22.25 25.27 9.96
N ASN A 251 21.98 25.69 8.72
CA ASN A 251 22.36 26.98 8.19
C ASN A 251 21.19 27.58 7.39
N PRO A 252 20.22 28.22 8.06
CA PRO A 252 19.04 28.79 7.43
C PRO A 252 19.42 29.83 6.38
N ARG A 253 19.18 29.51 5.11
CA ARG A 253 19.35 30.42 3.97
C ARG A 253 18.02 30.46 3.21
N PRO A 254 17.23 31.54 3.33
CA PRO A 254 15.89 31.60 2.75
C PRO A 254 15.85 31.30 1.25
N GLU A 255 16.88 31.73 0.51
CA GLU A 255 16.98 31.53 -0.94
C GLU A 255 17.05 30.04 -1.31
N LEU A 256 17.87 29.28 -0.58
CA LEU A 256 18.04 27.84 -0.79
C LEU A 256 16.87 27.04 -0.21
N GLY A 257 16.35 27.46 0.94
CA GLY A 257 15.21 26.83 1.61
C GLY A 257 13.93 26.91 0.78
N LEU A 258 13.61 28.10 0.25
CA LEU A 258 12.44 28.31 -0.61
C LEU A 258 12.57 27.57 -1.95
N GLY A 259 13.76 27.59 -2.56
CA GLY A 259 14.04 26.81 -3.78
C GLY A 259 13.81 25.31 -3.56
N TYR A 260 14.23 24.77 -2.42
CA TYR A 260 13.98 23.38 -2.06
C TYR A 260 12.51 23.08 -1.81
N LEU A 261 11.78 23.94 -1.08
CA LEU A 261 10.34 23.75 -0.87
C LEU A 261 9.61 23.75 -2.22
N ALA A 262 9.97 24.65 -3.13
CA ALA A 262 9.41 24.69 -4.48
C ALA A 262 9.67 23.38 -5.24
N LEU A 263 10.91 22.86 -5.23
CA LEU A 263 11.25 21.57 -5.85
C LEU A 263 10.51 20.38 -5.21
N PHE A 264 10.39 20.37 -3.88
CA PHE A 264 9.66 19.34 -3.15
C PHE A 264 8.18 19.32 -3.52
N PHE A 265 7.52 20.48 -3.52
CA PHE A 265 6.12 20.59 -3.91
C PHE A 265 5.93 20.27 -5.39
N TRP A 266 6.83 20.74 -6.26
CA TRP A 266 6.80 20.40 -7.68
C TRP A 266 6.87 18.89 -7.92
N ASN A 267 7.82 18.20 -7.29
CA ASN A 267 7.97 16.75 -7.44
C ASN A 267 6.77 15.98 -6.87
N ARG A 268 6.13 16.50 -5.81
CA ARG A 268 4.97 15.87 -5.17
C ARG A 268 3.64 16.11 -5.89
N LEU A 269 3.50 17.25 -6.57
CA LEU A 269 2.30 17.62 -7.32
C LEU A 269 2.35 17.17 -8.78
N ARG A 270 3.53 16.75 -9.27
CA ARG A 270 3.65 16.20 -10.62
C ARG A 270 2.76 14.96 -10.73
N PRO A 271 1.85 14.91 -11.73
CA PRO A 271 1.03 13.72 -11.93
C PRO A 271 1.95 12.53 -12.18
N SER A 272 1.85 11.52 -11.30
CA SER A 272 2.51 10.23 -11.55
C SER A 272 1.87 9.65 -12.81
N SER A 273 2.68 9.21 -13.75
CA SER A 273 2.30 8.58 -15.02
C SER A 273 1.54 7.24 -14.88
N ALA A 274 1.08 6.92 -13.66
CA ALA A 274 0.38 5.69 -13.29
C ALA A 274 -1.15 5.88 -13.17
N THR A 275 -1.70 7.05 -13.51
CA THR A 275 -3.15 7.14 -13.76
C THR A 275 -3.40 6.64 -15.18
N PRO A 276 -4.12 5.52 -15.40
CA PRO A 276 -4.60 5.22 -16.73
C PRO A 276 -5.43 6.42 -17.19
N PRO A 277 -5.32 6.86 -18.46
CA PRO A 277 -6.29 7.81 -18.99
C PRO A 277 -7.68 7.22 -18.76
N LYS A 278 -8.59 8.00 -18.16
CA LYS A 278 -10.01 7.72 -18.31
C LYS A 278 -10.26 7.63 -19.82
N SER A 279 -10.77 6.49 -20.28
CA SER A 279 -11.18 6.31 -21.67
C SER A 279 -12.06 7.51 -22.08
N PRO A 280 -11.76 8.18 -23.20
CA PRO A 280 -12.61 9.25 -23.72
C PRO A 280 -13.81 8.61 -24.44
N GLU A 281 -14.78 8.12 -23.68
CA GLU A 281 -16.09 7.69 -24.22
C GLU A 281 -17.28 8.16 -23.38
N GLU A 282 -17.12 9.27 -22.64
CA GLU A 282 -18.27 10.00 -22.07
C GLU A 282 -18.14 11.49 -22.35
N ALA A 283 -18.54 11.88 -23.57
CA ALA A 283 -19.00 13.20 -23.95
C ALA A 283 -20.27 13.04 -24.77
#